data_AF-A0A3Q8ZJD7-F1
#
_entry.id   AF-A0A3Q8ZJD7-F1
#
_cell.length_a   1.000
_cell.length_b   1.000
_cell.length_c   1.000
_cell.angle_alpha   90.00
_cell.angle_beta   90.00
_cell.angle_gamma   90.00
#
_symmetry.space_group_name_H-M   'P 1'
#
loop_
_entity.id
_entity.type
_entity.pdbx_description
1 polymer ?
#
loop_
_entity_poly.entity_id
_entity_poly.type
_entity_poly.pdbx_seq_one_letter_code
_entity_poly.pdbx_strand_id
1 'polypeptide(L)'
;MAAPKNPYRAPVLTSNPVIQELDRIVRASNREQREIMGKAGVTNPAYASWKRGDFEPTLSSLQAIAGALGYQVALIPKESADA
;
A
#
# COMPACT_ATOMS: atom_id res chain seq x y z
N MET A 1 -10.89 -2.29 -28.44
CA MET A 1 -10.68 -2.60 -27.01
C MET A 1 -9.22 -2.33 -26.69
N ALA A 2 -8.93 -1.29 -25.92
CA ALA A 2 -7.55 -1.04 -25.47
C ALA A 2 -7.19 -2.12 -24.43
N ALA A 3 -6.09 -2.85 -24.66
CA ALA A 3 -5.53 -3.75 -23.66
C ALA A 3 -5.27 -2.96 -22.37
N PRO A 4 -5.51 -3.54 -21.17
CA PRO A 4 -5.17 -2.85 -19.94
C PRO A 4 -3.67 -2.56 -19.97
N LYS A 5 -3.29 -1.27 -19.82
CA LYS A 5 -1.91 -0.89 -19.51
C LYS A 5 -1.49 -1.79 -18.35
N ASN A 6 -0.55 -2.70 -18.59
CA ASN A 6 0.00 -3.55 -17.54
C ASN A 6 1.27 -2.87 -17.04
N PRO A 7 1.19 -1.92 -16.08
CA PRO A 7 2.40 -1.44 -15.44
C PRO A 7 2.94 -2.63 -14.64
N TYR A 8 4.17 -3.01 -14.88
CA TYR A 8 4.84 -4.04 -14.11
C TYR A 8 4.73 -3.70 -12.61
N ARG A 9 3.82 -4.35 -11.87
CA ARG A 9 3.62 -4.13 -10.43
C ARG A 9 4.33 -5.25 -9.69
N ALA A 10 5.50 -4.92 -9.12
CA ALA A 10 6.30 -5.89 -8.35
C ALA A 10 5.42 -6.66 -7.35
N PRO A 11 5.58 -7.99 -7.24
CA PRO A 11 4.82 -8.82 -6.32
C PRO A 11 5.09 -8.41 -4.87
N VAL A 12 4.11 -8.61 -3.99
CA VAL A 12 4.29 -8.48 -2.55
C VAL A 12 4.89 -9.77 -2.04
N LEU A 13 6.13 -9.70 -1.56
CA LEU A 13 6.89 -10.82 -1.01
C LEU A 13 6.97 -10.75 0.53
N THR A 14 6.59 -9.63 1.12
CA THR A 14 6.58 -9.45 2.57
C THR A 14 5.38 -10.15 3.24
N SER A 15 5.62 -10.67 4.45
CA SER A 15 4.58 -11.19 5.34
C SER A 15 3.86 -10.07 6.13
N ASN A 16 4.25 -8.80 5.96
CA ASN A 16 3.63 -7.69 6.67
C ASN A 16 2.17 -7.46 6.17
N PRO A 17 1.15 -7.69 7.03
CA PRO A 17 -0.26 -7.63 6.60
C PRO A 17 -0.67 -6.22 6.18
N VAL A 18 -0.06 -5.18 6.74
CA VAL A 18 -0.35 -3.78 6.38
C VAL A 18 0.07 -3.51 4.94
N ILE A 19 1.23 -4.02 4.52
CA ILE A 19 1.72 -3.84 3.14
C ILE A 19 0.91 -4.65 2.14
N GLN A 20 0.50 -5.86 2.50
CA GLN A 20 -0.37 -6.69 1.66
C GLN A 20 -1.73 -6.00 1.43
N GLU A 21 -2.34 -5.49 2.49
CA GLU A 21 -3.60 -4.77 2.40
C GLU A 21 -3.46 -3.46 1.63
N LEU A 22 -2.38 -2.72 1.87
CA LEU A 22 -2.09 -1.50 1.13
C LEU A 22 -1.93 -1.76 -0.36
N ASP A 23 -1.17 -2.80 -0.76
CA ASP A 23 -1.01 -3.17 -2.17
C ASP A 23 -2.33 -3.65 -2.80
N ARG A 24 -3.17 -4.37 -2.04
CA ARG A 24 -4.52 -4.73 -2.47
C ARG A 24 -5.36 -3.50 -2.79
N ILE A 25 -5.39 -2.50 -1.90
CA ILE A 25 -6.14 -1.25 -2.11
C ILE A 25 -5.56 -0.46 -3.29
N VAL A 26 -4.23 -0.35 -3.40
CA VAL A 26 -3.55 0.33 -4.52
C VAL A 26 -3.82 -0.37 -5.86
N ARG A 27 -3.92 -1.70 -5.89
CA ARG A 27 -4.30 -2.47 -7.09
C ARG A 27 -5.77 -2.34 -7.44
N ALA A 28 -6.65 -2.27 -6.45
CA ALA A 28 -8.08 -2.06 -6.65
C ALA A 28 -8.40 -0.64 -7.14
N SER A 29 -7.50 0.32 -6.90
CA SER A 29 -7.66 1.68 -7.41
C SER A 29 -7.47 1.76 -8.93
N ASN A 30 -8.31 2.56 -9.60
CA ASN A 30 -8.15 2.90 -11.03
C ASN A 30 -7.01 3.91 -11.29
N ARG A 31 -6.15 4.19 -10.30
CA ARG A 31 -5.07 5.18 -10.37
C ARG A 31 -3.72 4.50 -10.57
N GLU A 32 -2.79 5.21 -11.20
CA GLU A 32 -1.43 4.71 -11.35
C GLU A 32 -0.68 4.74 -10.01
N GLN A 33 0.07 3.68 -9.69
CA GLN A 33 0.87 3.61 -8.45
C GLN A 33 1.78 4.83 -8.29
N ARG A 34 2.40 5.28 -9.39
CA ARG A 34 3.27 6.46 -9.40
C ARG A 34 2.53 7.73 -8.99
N GLU A 35 1.28 7.89 -9.40
CA GLU A 35 0.46 9.04 -9.05
C GLU A 35 0.11 9.03 -7.55
N ILE A 36 -0.32 7.87 -7.04
CA ILE A 36 -0.67 7.70 -5.62
C ILE A 36 0.54 7.97 -4.73
N MET A 37 1.66 7.31 -5.04
CA MET A 37 2.89 7.44 -4.26
C MET A 37 3.45 8.86 -4.35
N GLY A 38 3.41 9.49 -5.52
CA GLY A 38 3.80 10.89 -5.70
C GLY A 38 2.97 11.85 -4.86
N LYS A 39 1.65 11.67 -4.79
CA LYS A 39 0.76 12.45 -3.90
C LYS A 39 1.07 12.23 -2.42
N ALA A 40 1.47 11.02 -2.06
CA ALA A 40 1.83 10.67 -0.69
C ALA A 40 3.27 11.06 -0.29
N GLY A 41 4.06 11.64 -1.20
CA GLY A 41 5.48 11.92 -0.96
C GLY A 41 6.36 10.67 -0.84
N VAL A 42 5.87 9.52 -1.31
CA VAL A 42 6.57 8.22 -1.26
C VAL A 42 7.17 7.93 -2.62
N THR A 43 8.42 7.50 -2.63
CA THR A 43 9.09 7.12 -3.88
C THR A 43 8.69 5.69 -4.28
N ASN A 44 8.57 5.41 -5.58
CA ASN A 44 8.31 4.05 -6.05
C ASN A 44 9.35 3.02 -5.60
N PRO A 45 10.67 3.34 -5.52
CA PRO A 45 11.67 2.45 -4.96
C PRO A 45 11.41 2.11 -3.49
N ALA A 46 11.05 3.09 -2.65
CA ALA A 46 10.72 2.84 -1.25
C ALA A 46 9.52 1.88 -1.12
N TYR A 47 8.47 2.12 -1.91
CA TYR A 47 7.30 1.24 -1.94
C TYR A 47 7.66 -0.18 -2.43
N ALA A 48 8.57 -0.32 -3.41
CA ALA A 48 9.05 -1.62 -3.87
C ALA A 48 9.87 -2.34 -2.79
N SER A 49 10.71 -1.63 -2.04
CA SER A 49 11.48 -2.17 -0.91
C SER A 49 10.57 -2.68 0.20
N TRP A 50 9.48 -1.97 0.51
CA TRP A 50 8.48 -2.45 1.48
C TRP A 50 7.79 -3.73 1.02
N LYS A 51 7.46 -3.83 -0.27
CA LYS A 51 6.87 -5.04 -0.84
C LYS A 51 7.80 -6.25 -0.77
N ARG A 52 9.12 -6.03 -0.87
CA ARG A 52 10.12 -7.09 -0.70
C ARG A 52 10.40 -7.43 0.76
N GLY A 53 10.07 -6.54 1.69
CA GLY A 53 10.40 -6.68 3.11
C GLY A 53 11.80 -6.19 3.47
N ASP A 54 12.45 -5.42 2.58
CA ASP A 54 13.80 -4.88 2.83
C ASP A 54 13.79 -3.85 3.98
N PHE A 55 12.68 -3.14 4.14
CA PHE A 55 12.47 -2.14 5.20
C PHE A 55 10.96 -1.95 5.47
N GLU A 56 10.61 -1.40 6.63
CA GLU A 56 9.21 -1.15 7.02
C GLU A 56 8.78 0.32 6.75
N PRO A 57 7.52 0.56 6.36
CA PRO A 57 7.00 1.92 6.25
C PRO A 57 6.87 2.58 7.62
N THR A 58 7.01 3.90 7.67
CA THR A 58 6.64 4.65 8.88
C THR A 58 5.11 4.85 8.93
N LEU A 59 4.57 5.08 10.14
CA LEU A 59 3.17 5.41 10.31
C LEU A 59 2.76 6.65 9.50
N SER A 60 3.63 7.67 9.43
CA SER A 60 3.41 8.87 8.63
C SER A 60 3.29 8.56 7.14
N SER A 61 4.12 7.65 6.61
CA SER A 61 4.02 7.20 5.21
C SER A 61 2.72 6.43 4.95
N LEU A 62 2.29 5.58 5.89
CA LEU A 62 1.02 4.86 5.78
C LEU A 62 -0.17 5.82 5.78
N GLN A 63 -0.17 6.82 6.68
CA GLN A 63 -1.20 7.86 6.74
C GLN A 63 -1.24 8.68 5.45
N ALA A 64 -0.08 9.06 4.90
CA ALA A 64 -0.01 9.82 3.66
C ALA A 64 -0.58 9.05 2.46
N ILE A 65 -0.23 7.75 2.32
CA ILE A 65 -0.75 6.91 1.24
C ILE A 65 -2.25 6.65 1.42
N ALA A 66 -2.69 6.36 2.65
CA ALA A 66 -4.11 6.20 2.96
C ALA A 66 -4.89 7.46 2.57
N GLY A 67 -4.42 8.64 2.97
CA GLY A 67 -5.03 9.93 2.62
C GLY A 67 -5.09 10.16 1.10
N ALA A 68 -4.02 9.84 0.36
CA ALA A 68 -4.01 9.95 -1.10
C ALA A 68 -5.04 9.01 -1.79
N LEU A 69 -5.39 7.91 -1.13
CA LEU A 69 -6.40 6.95 -1.57
C LEU A 69 -7.81 7.25 -1.04
N GLY A 70 -7.97 8.24 -0.16
CA GLY A 70 -9.25 8.57 0.50
C GLY A 70 -9.58 7.69 1.72
N TYR A 71 -8.57 7.06 2.31
CA TYR A 71 -8.69 6.21 3.50
C TYR A 71 -8.05 6.89 4.73
N GLN A 72 -8.40 6.39 5.91
CA GLN A 72 -7.75 6.73 7.17
C GLN A 72 -7.10 5.48 7.78
N VAL A 73 -5.97 5.67 8.46
CA VAL A 73 -5.35 4.61 9.27
C VAL A 73 -6.05 4.58 10.62
N ALA A 74 -6.60 3.43 11.00
CA ALA A 74 -7.30 3.23 12.26
C ALA A 74 -6.79 1.98 12.98
N LEU A 75 -6.89 1.98 14.30
CA LEU A 75 -6.64 0.80 15.12
C LEU A 75 -7.90 -0.07 15.13
N ILE A 76 -7.72 -1.36 14.82
CA ILE A 76 -8.79 -2.35 14.91
C ILE A 76 -8.64 -3.05 16.26
N PRO A 77 -9.68 -3.10 17.11
CA PRO A 77 -9.61 -3.84 18.36
C PRO A 77 -9.32 -5.31 18.04
N LYS A 78 -8.35 -5.89 18.73
CA LYS A 78 -8.15 -7.34 18.70
C LYS A 78 -9.34 -7.91 19.48
N GLU A 79 -10.25 -8.61 18.79
CA GLU A 79 -11.25 -9.43 19.49
C GLU A 79 -10.47 -10.31 20.48
N SER A 80 -10.75 -10.17 21.77
CA SER A 80 -10.24 -11.09 22.76
C SER A 80 -10.81 -12.45 22.38
N ALA A 81 -9.97 -13.34 21.87
CA ALA A 81 -10.29 -14.74 21.72
C ALA A 81 -10.35 -15.37 23.11
N ASP A 82 -11.26 -14.92 23.96
CA ASP A 82 -11.57 -15.45 25.28
C ASP A 82 -12.93 -14.86 25.72
N ALA A 83 -13.99 -15.58 25.35
CA ALA A 83 -15.29 -15.57 26.00
C ALA A 83 -15.70 -17.02 26.25
#